data_AF-A0A426FS61-F1
#
_entry.id   AF-A0A426FS61-F1
#
_cell.length_a   1.000
_cell.length_b   1.000
_cell.length_c   1.000
_cell.angle_alpha   90.00
_cell.angle_beta   90.00
_cell.angle_gamma   90.00
#
_symmetry.space_group_name_H-M   'P 1'
#
loop_
_entity.id
_entity.type
_entity.pdbx_description
1 polymer ?
#
loop_
_entity_poly.entity_id
_entity_poly.type
_entity_poly.pdbx_seq_one_letter_code
_entity_poly.pdbx_strand_id
1 'polypeptide(L)'
;MAIVPSRDRPQSMLVNLEGLGLPNLSDVGVVLAASLLKSGTISSRTAARMADKPLAEMLMIPSNLSIPLTSIPKKSIDDLQAKITATVALMLEPASWHQTRC
;
A
#
# COMPACT_ATOMS: atom_id res chain seq x y z
N MET A 1 26.22 20.31 8.82
CA MET A 1 25.64 19.88 7.54
C MET A 1 24.21 20.38 7.49
N ALA A 2 23.92 21.36 6.64
CA ALA A 2 22.57 21.91 6.46
C ALA A 2 21.97 21.32 5.19
N ILE A 3 20.80 20.69 5.30
CA ILE A 3 20.07 20.14 4.14
C ILE A 3 19.32 21.33 3.53
N VAL A 4 19.70 21.75 2.33
CA VAL A 4 18.92 22.72 1.54
C VAL A 4 17.99 21.90 0.64
N PRO A 5 16.69 21.79 0.95
CA PRO A 5 15.77 21.06 0.08
C PRO A 5 15.65 21.81 -1.25
N SER A 6 15.84 21.10 -2.37
CA SER A 6 15.57 21.65 -3.71
C SER A 6 14.11 22.05 -3.82
N ARG A 7 13.83 23.29 -4.23
CA ARG A 7 12.46 23.84 -4.32
C ARG A 7 11.63 23.14 -5.40
N ASP A 8 12.28 22.65 -6.45
CA ASP A 8 11.62 22.03 -7.61
C ASP A 8 11.37 20.52 -7.44
N ARG A 9 12.19 19.86 -6.59
CA ARG A 9 12.05 18.44 -6.25
C ARG A 9 12.38 18.24 -4.77
N PRO A 10 11.48 18.62 -3.87
CA PRO A 10 11.72 18.50 -2.44
C PRO A 10 11.90 17.02 -2.08
N GLN A 11 13.08 16.68 -1.54
CA GLN A 11 13.38 15.34 -1.02
C GLN A 11 12.88 15.16 0.43
N SER A 12 12.52 16.25 1.09
CA SER A 12 11.99 16.28 2.44
C SER A 12 11.00 17.43 2.59
N MET A 13 10.03 17.23 3.47
CA MET A 13 9.03 18.24 3.84
C MET A 13 8.94 18.26 5.37
N LEU A 14 9.26 19.40 5.97
CA LEU A 14 9.08 19.64 7.41
C LEU A 14 7.73 20.30 7.63
N VAL A 15 6.91 19.69 8.47
CA VAL A 15 5.61 20.24 8.88
C VAL A 15 5.65 20.47 10.37
N ASN A 16 5.50 21.72 10.80
CA ASN A 16 5.38 22.05 12.21
C ASN A 16 3.92 21.84 12.67
N LEU A 17 3.66 20.74 13.36
CA LEU A 17 2.31 20.39 13.82
C LEU A 17 1.88 21.21 15.05
N GLU A 18 2.82 21.63 15.91
CA GLU A 18 2.53 22.45 17.09
C GLU A 18 2.04 23.85 16.71
N GLY A 19 2.64 24.43 15.67
CA GLY A 19 2.24 25.74 15.14
C GLY A 19 0.87 25.75 14.44
N LEU A 20 0.28 24.58 14.18
CA LEU A 20 -1.06 24.46 13.57
C LEU A 20 -2.19 24.46 14.60
N GLY A 21 -1.87 24.47 15.90
CA GLY A 21 -2.88 24.48 16.98
C GLY A 21 -3.78 23.25 17.01
N LEU A 22 -3.29 22.12 16.46
CA LEU A 22 -4.09 20.91 16.33
C LEU A 22 -4.22 20.19 17.68
N PRO A 23 -5.42 19.68 18.01
CA PRO A 23 -5.60 18.83 19.19
C PRO A 23 -4.83 17.52 18.99
N ASN A 24 -4.03 17.16 19.99
CA ASN A 24 -3.25 15.92 20.09
C ASN A 24 -2.38 15.59 18.86
N LEU A 25 -1.14 16.08 18.87
CA LEU A 25 -0.15 15.91 17.80
C LEU A 25 0.09 14.45 17.40
N SER A 26 -0.01 13.53 18.37
CA SER A 26 0.13 12.10 18.14
C SER A 26 -0.97 11.56 17.22
N ASP A 27 -2.21 12.04 17.37
CA ASP A 27 -3.34 11.61 16.52
C ASP A 27 -3.21 12.18 15.10
N VAL A 28 -2.68 13.39 14.97
CA VAL A 28 -2.42 14.02 13.66
C VAL A 28 -1.38 13.22 12.87
N GLY A 29 -0.31 12.78 13.52
CA GLY A 29 0.73 11.95 12.88
C GLY A 29 0.17 10.64 12.33
N VAL A 30 -0.74 10.01 13.10
CA VAL A 30 -1.43 8.79 12.70
C VAL A 30 -2.35 9.02 11.49
N VAL A 31 -3.15 10.07 11.51
CA VAL A 31 -4.09 10.41 10.41
C VAL A 31 -3.33 10.77 9.14
N LEU A 32 -2.23 11.52 9.25
CA LEU A 32 -1.35 11.86 8.14
C LEU A 32 -0.70 10.61 7.54
N ALA A 33 -0.13 9.75 8.39
CA ALA A 33 0.48 8.50 7.97
C ALA A 33 -0.52 7.57 7.27
N ALA A 34 -1.75 7.46 7.79
CA ALA A 34 -2.82 6.68 7.18
C ALA A 34 -3.25 7.27 5.81
N SER A 35 -3.32 8.59 5.69
CA SER A 35 -3.67 9.27 4.44
C SER A 35 -2.62 9.06 3.36
N LEU A 36 -1.33 9.16 3.70
CA LEU A 36 -0.21 8.93 2.78
C LEU A 36 -0.04 7.46 2.39
N LEU A 37 -0.37 6.54 3.31
CA LEU A 37 -0.43 5.12 3.02
C LEU A 37 -1.57 4.82 2.04
N LYS A 38 -2.76 5.40 2.27
CA LYS A 38 -3.93 5.26 1.40
C LYS A 38 -3.68 5.78 -0.02
N SER A 39 -2.94 6.88 -0.17
CA SER A 39 -2.57 7.41 -1.48
C SER A 39 -1.47 6.61 -2.19
N GLY A 40 -0.90 5.59 -1.53
CA GLY A 40 0.22 4.80 -2.05
C GLY A 40 1.53 5.59 -2.10
N THR A 41 1.60 6.75 -1.44
CA THR A 41 2.78 7.62 -1.46
C THR A 41 3.91 7.07 -0.58
N ILE A 42 3.56 6.35 0.51
CA ILE A 42 4.53 5.73 1.42
C ILE A 42 4.17 4.27 1.70
N SER A 43 5.17 3.48 2.08
CA SER A 43 4.97 2.09 2.52
C SER A 43 4.32 2.00 3.90
N SER A 44 3.70 0.86 4.22
CA SER A 44 3.12 0.60 5.55
C SER A 44 4.15 0.67 6.68
N ARG A 45 5.39 0.24 6.43
CA ARG A 45 6.50 0.37 7.38
C ARG A 45 6.89 1.83 7.61
N THR A 46 6.89 2.66 6.57
CA THR A 46 7.15 4.09 6.68
C THR A 46 6.04 4.80 7.44
N ALA A 47 4.77 4.43 7.17
CA ALA A 47 3.62 4.96 7.88
C ALA A 47 3.66 4.63 9.39
N ALA A 48 4.03 3.40 9.75
CA ALA A 48 4.18 2.98 11.15
C ALA A 48 5.24 3.80 11.90
N ARG A 49 6.40 4.08 11.26
CA ARG A 49 7.44 4.94 11.83
C ARG A 49 6.98 6.39 11.96
N MET A 50 6.25 6.91 10.99
CA MET A 50 5.72 8.28 11.02
C MET A 50 4.68 8.47 12.13
N ALA A 51 3.89 7.44 12.42
CA ALA A 51 2.88 7.43 13.46
C ALA A 51 3.42 7.05 14.86
N ASP A 52 4.71 6.74 14.97
CA ASP A 52 5.36 6.18 16.18
C ASP A 52 4.58 5.01 16.80
N LYS A 53 4.09 4.11 15.94
CA LYS A 53 3.27 2.95 16.34
C LYS A 53 3.85 1.64 15.83
N PRO A 54 3.62 0.52 16.54
CA PRO A 54 3.88 -0.81 16.01
C PRO A 54 3.20 -1.00 14.65
N LEU A 55 3.89 -1.68 13.73
CA LEU A 55 3.35 -1.93 12.38
C LEU A 55 1.97 -2.61 12.42
N ALA A 56 1.77 -3.56 13.33
CA ALA A 56 0.50 -4.25 13.52
C ALA A 56 -0.63 -3.27 13.90
N GLU A 57 -0.36 -2.34 14.82
CA GLU A 57 -1.31 -1.32 15.25
C GLU A 57 -1.63 -0.34 14.11
N MET A 58 -0.61 0.09 13.36
CA MET A 58 -0.81 0.99 12.22
C MET A 58 -1.58 0.34 11.06
N LEU A 59 -1.49 -0.97 10.87
CA LEU A 59 -2.26 -1.71 9.84
C LEU A 59 -3.72 -1.99 10.27
N MET A 60 -3.99 -1.98 11.58
CA MET A 60 -5.34 -2.11 12.12
C MET A 60 -6.21 -0.89 11.79
N ILE A 61 -5.63 0.31 11.79
CA ILE A 61 -6.33 1.58 11.52
C ILE A 61 -6.98 1.61 10.12
N PRO A 62 -6.23 1.43 9.02
CA PRO A 62 -6.80 1.33 7.68
C PRO A 62 -7.70 0.10 7.52
N SER A 63 -7.43 -1.03 8.19
CA SER A 63 -8.32 -2.21 8.15
C SER A 63 -9.70 -1.90 8.74
N ASN A 64 -9.75 -1.21 9.89
CA ASN A 64 -11.00 -0.77 10.52
C ASN A 64 -11.73 0.31 9.70
N LEU A 65 -10.99 1.09 8.91
CA LEU A 65 -11.52 2.11 8.02
C LEU A 65 -11.83 1.59 6.60
N SER A 66 -11.76 0.27 6.38
CA SER A 66 -11.94 -0.38 5.06
C SER A 66 -11.05 0.22 3.95
N ILE A 67 -9.88 0.76 4.33
CA ILE A 67 -8.88 1.27 3.39
C ILE A 67 -8.03 0.09 2.92
N PRO A 68 -8.00 -0.22 1.61
CA PRO A 68 -7.20 -1.32 1.10
C PRO A 68 -5.72 -1.08 1.37
N LEU A 69 -5.09 -2.03 2.07
CA LEU A 69 -3.67 -2.00 2.45
C LEU A 69 -2.74 -2.15 1.24
N THR A 70 -3.30 -2.53 0.10
CA THR A 70 -2.59 -2.71 -1.16
C THR A 70 -3.34 -1.92 -2.23
N SER A 71 -2.69 -0.91 -2.79
CA SER A 71 -3.10 -0.34 -4.08
C SER A 71 -2.57 -1.27 -5.17
N ILE A 72 -3.09 -2.49 -5.28
CA ILE A 72 -2.82 -3.28 -6.48
C ILE A 72 -3.52 -2.54 -7.62
N PRO A 73 -2.79 -1.98 -8.60
CA PRO A 73 -3.45 -1.28 -9.70
C PRO A 73 -4.42 -2.27 -10.35
N LYS A 74 -5.63 -1.83 -10.67
CA LYS A 74 -6.73 -2.68 -11.17
C LYS A 74 -6.27 -3.61 -12.32
N LYS A 75 -5.43 -3.05 -13.21
CA LYS A 75 -4.74 -3.77 -14.29
C LYS A 75 -3.93 -4.99 -13.82
N SER A 76 -3.28 -4.92 -12.67
CA SER A 76 -2.54 -6.03 -12.06
C SER A 76 -3.45 -7.06 -11.39
N ILE A 77 -4.67 -6.70 -11.01
CA ILE A 77 -5.67 -7.65 -10.50
C ILE A 77 -6.25 -8.44 -11.66
N ASP A 78 -6.62 -7.77 -12.75
CA ASP A 78 -7.16 -8.41 -13.95
C ASP A 78 -6.14 -9.37 -14.58
N ASP A 79 -4.86 -8.97 -14.67
CA ASP A 79 -3.76 -9.83 -15.12
C ASP A 79 -3.55 -11.04 -14.20
N LEU A 80 -3.67 -10.84 -12.88
CA LEU A 80 -3.51 -11.92 -11.90
C LEU A 80 -4.70 -12.89 -11.96
N GLN A 81 -5.93 -12.38 -12.10
CA GLN A 81 -7.12 -13.19 -12.30
C GLN A 81 -7.03 -13.98 -13.61
N ALA A 82 -6.60 -13.37 -14.71
CA ALA A 82 -6.38 -14.06 -15.97
C ALA A 82 -5.35 -15.19 -15.84
N LYS A 83 -4.26 -14.97 -15.10
CA LYS A 83 -3.26 -16.02 -14.80
C LYS A 83 -3.82 -17.16 -13.94
N ILE A 84 -4.62 -16.84 -12.93
CA ILE A 84 -5.26 -17.84 -12.07
C ILE A 84 -6.24 -18.66 -12.90
N THR A 85 -7.09 -18.03 -13.70
CA THR A 85 -8.04 -18.70 -14.60
C THR A 85 -7.33 -19.58 -15.62
N ALA A 86 -6.24 -19.10 -16.24
CA ALA A 86 -5.44 -19.91 -17.17
C ALA A 86 -4.80 -21.13 -16.48
N THR A 87 -4.28 -20.94 -15.26
CA THR A 87 -3.70 -22.04 -14.47
C THR A 87 -4.75 -23.07 -14.08
N VAL A 88 -5.94 -22.61 -13.68
CA VAL A 88 -7.07 -23.47 -13.30
C VAL A 88 -7.63 -24.23 -14.51
N ALA A 89 -7.67 -23.61 -15.70
CA ALA A 89 -8.08 -24.26 -16.94
C ALA A 89 -7.12 -25.40 -17.31
N LEU A 90 -5.81 -25.18 -17.21
CA LEU A 90 -4.79 -26.22 -17.43
C LEU A 90 -4.87 -27.36 -16.40
N MET A 91 -5.40 -27.09 -15.21
CA MET A 91 -5.57 -28.08 -14.15
C MET A 91 -6.87 -28.90 -14.30
N LEU A 92 -7.84 -28.39 -15.07
CA LEU A 92 -9.13 -29.02 -15.36
C LEU A 92 -9.19 -29.70 -16.74
N GLU A 93 -8.17 -29.55 -17.57
CA GLU A 93 -8.08 -30.24 -18.86
C GLU A 93 -7.86 -31.74 -18.62
N PRO A 94 -8.82 -32.63 -18.98
CA PRO A 94 -8.57 -34.06 -18.90
C PRO A 94 -7.48 -34.41 -19.91
N ALA A 95 -6.46 -35.13 -19.44
CA ALA A 95 -5.35 -35.62 -20.23
C ALA A 95 -5.82 -36.52 -21.40
N SER A 96 -6.25 -35.93 -22.52
CA SER A 96 -6.52 -36.64 -23.77
C SER A 96 -5.30 -36.58 -24.68
N TRP A 97 -4.18 -37.15 -24.23
CA TRP A 97 -2.95 -37.26 -25.04
C TRP A 97 -2.72 -38.68 -25.61
N HIS A 98 -3.73 -39.55 -25.56
CA HIS A 98 -3.63 -40.91 -26.10
C HIS A 98 -4.74 -41.23 -27.11
N GLN A 99 -4.89 -40.47 -28.20
CA GLN A 99 -5.68 -40.98 -29.35
C GLN A 99 -5.37 -40.30 -30.70
N THR A 100 -4.11 -40.29 -31.14
CA THR A 100 -3.83 -40.09 -32.59
C THR A 100 -2.54 -40.79 -33.01
N ARG A 101 -2.57 -42.12 -33.02
CA ARG A 101 -1.77 -42.95 -33.94
C ARG A 101 -2.64 -44.13 -34.37
N CYS A 102 -3.36 -43.93 -35.45
CA CYS A 102 -3.77 -44.98 -36.37
C CYS A 102 -3.17 -44.61 -37.72
#